data_AF-A0A6M1RZ42-F1
#
_entry.id   AF-A0A6M1RZ42-F1
#
_cell.length_a   1.000
_cell.length_b   1.000
_cell.length_c   1.000
_cell.angle_alpha   90.00
_cell.angle_beta   90.00
_cell.angle_gamma   90.00
#
_symmetry.space_group_name_H-M   'P 1'
#
loop_
_entity.id
_entity.type
_entity.pdbx_description
1 polymer ?
#
loop_
_entity_poly.entity_id
_entity_poly.type
_entity_poly.pdbx_seq_one_letter_code
_entity_poly.pdbx_strand_id
1 'polypeptide(L)'
;MQALAVPGWLLAFWLGLHPAPGVAAGKWLLAHYMPWYTAPPVSSRWGWHWTMNHFDPEIRDDTGRRQIASHYYPLSGPYDSADPAILEYHVLLMKLAGLDGVIADWYGPDDYLDYARIHERTILLFDWTRRAGLQFCLCYEDRTIARMIEGGYIPASAAITRARAALLEAETRFFTRPGYLRWQDRPVLLNFGPVYFTGDQWPAIFTALQPGNAPAFFTLDRRVTGATGAFNWPPMWAAATNAGVLHPQALRDYLDGFEQKAAAWPAFVSTAFPRFHDIYAQAGVGPSYGYLDDANGDTFRHTLHRALTNRALLVQIATWNDFGEGTVIEPTLEFGYRDLIHIQQARRQFLDPAFPYGPEDLELPLRLLQLRRRDAGRPEVAEELDQVFAMIVAGRLAAARALLTALEQYRPLLRSWAIEGDTLELTVGGYRSGQGVEIQCTTQPLEDTWIPVARNTNDPRATVFRLPLPREGPPLFFRARNL
;
A
#
# COMPACT_ATOMS: atom_id res chain seq x y z
N MET A 1 54.21 6.88 52.94
CA MET A 1 53.06 6.02 53.27
C MET A 1 51.81 6.63 52.66
N GLN A 2 51.19 5.89 51.74
CA GLN A 2 49.82 6.02 51.21
C GLN A 2 49.35 7.43 50.80
N ALA A 3 49.55 7.76 49.51
CA ALA A 3 48.69 8.71 48.81
C ALA A 3 47.47 7.94 48.28
N LEU A 4 46.30 8.22 48.86
CA LEU A 4 44.99 7.74 48.43
C LEU A 4 44.56 8.47 47.15
N ALA A 5 44.08 7.67 46.19
CA ALA A 5 43.43 8.15 44.98
C ALA A 5 42.05 8.75 45.30
N VAL A 6 41.73 9.89 44.68
CA VAL A 6 40.38 10.44 44.58
C VAL A 6 39.99 10.41 43.10
N PRO A 7 38.82 9.86 42.70
CA PRO A 7 38.43 9.80 41.30
C PRO A 7 37.90 11.15 40.82
N GLY A 8 38.44 11.64 39.70
CA GLY A 8 37.95 12.83 39.01
C GLY A 8 36.58 12.58 38.37
N TRP A 9 35.62 13.46 38.67
CA TRP A 9 34.35 13.56 37.98
C TRP A 9 34.54 14.44 36.75
N LEU A 10 34.51 13.85 35.56
CA LEU A 10 34.41 14.57 34.30
C LEU A 10 32.96 15.04 34.10
N LEU A 11 32.69 16.32 34.32
CA LEU A 11 31.48 16.98 33.83
C LEU A 11 31.59 17.13 32.32
N ALA A 12 30.90 16.27 31.58
CA ALA A 12 30.66 16.47 30.15
C ALA A 12 29.53 17.50 29.98
N PHE A 13 29.88 18.71 29.56
CA PHE A 13 28.93 19.69 29.05
C PHE A 13 28.37 19.18 27.72
N TRP A 14 27.16 18.63 27.74
CA TRP A 14 26.35 18.46 26.54
C TRP A 14 25.85 19.84 26.09
N LEU A 15 26.57 20.46 25.17
CA LEU A 15 26.02 21.53 24.35
C LEU A 15 24.95 20.91 23.45
N GLY A 16 23.71 20.94 23.92
CA GLY A 16 22.54 20.57 23.14
C GLY A 16 22.42 21.50 21.94
N LEU A 17 22.79 21.00 20.76
CA LEU A 17 22.34 21.55 19.48
C LEU A 17 20.81 21.46 19.49
N HIS A 18 20.14 22.60 19.69
CA HIS A 18 18.73 22.71 19.36
C HIS A 18 18.60 22.49 17.85
N PRO A 19 17.78 21.52 17.39
CA PRO A 19 17.46 21.43 15.98
C PRO A 19 16.75 22.73 15.56
N ALA A 20 17.10 23.23 14.39
CA ALA A 20 16.39 24.33 13.75
C ALA A 20 14.88 24.04 13.71
N PRO A 21 14.02 25.06 13.86
CA PRO A 21 12.59 24.85 13.69
C PRO A 21 12.33 24.56 12.20
N GLY A 22 11.91 23.33 11.86
CA GLY A 22 11.43 23.05 10.50
C GLY A 22 11.64 21.67 9.89
N VAL A 23 11.99 20.62 10.64
CA VAL A 23 11.80 19.23 10.16
C VAL A 23 11.02 18.50 11.22
N ALA A 24 9.72 18.28 10.96
CA ALA A 24 8.87 17.48 11.81
C ALA A 24 9.50 16.09 11.97
N ALA A 25 9.53 15.55 13.20
CA ALA A 25 9.80 14.13 13.41
C ALA A 25 8.93 13.32 12.43
N GLY A 26 9.55 12.46 11.62
CA GLY A 26 8.93 11.90 10.41
C GLY A 26 7.54 11.31 10.70
N LYS A 27 6.50 11.90 10.11
CA LYS A 27 5.13 11.38 10.21
C LYS A 27 5.01 10.16 9.30
N TRP A 28 4.32 9.14 9.80
CA TRP A 28 3.86 8.05 8.96
C TRP A 28 2.83 8.57 7.96
N LEU A 29 2.92 8.11 6.71
CA LEU A 29 1.94 8.36 5.66
C LEU A 29 1.33 7.03 5.20
N LEU A 30 0.08 6.77 5.58
CA LEU A 30 -0.60 5.50 5.31
C LEU A 30 -1.81 5.73 4.41
N ALA A 31 -2.11 4.79 3.50
CA ALA A 31 -3.34 4.83 2.71
C ALA A 31 -4.44 3.98 3.36
N HIS A 32 -5.65 4.54 3.43
CA HIS A 32 -6.84 3.81 3.85
C HIS A 32 -7.27 2.85 2.73
N TYR A 33 -7.39 1.57 3.01
CA TYR A 33 -7.54 0.51 2.01
C TYR A 33 -8.80 -0.30 2.25
N MET A 34 -9.53 -0.56 1.16
CA MET A 34 -10.75 -1.35 1.15
C MET A 34 -10.48 -2.77 0.62
N PRO A 35 -10.42 -3.81 1.49
CA PRO A 35 -10.09 -5.17 1.09
C PRO A 35 -11.33 -5.99 0.68
N TRP A 36 -12.28 -5.38 -0.03
CA TRP A 36 -13.62 -5.92 -0.22
C TRP A 36 -14.01 -6.32 -1.65
N TYR A 37 -13.16 -6.05 -2.64
CA TYR A 37 -13.50 -6.31 -4.04
C TYR A 37 -13.44 -7.80 -4.36
N THR A 38 -14.43 -8.30 -5.12
CA THR A 38 -14.46 -9.71 -5.56
C THR A 38 -14.72 -9.81 -7.04
N ALA A 39 -13.93 -10.60 -7.75
CA ALA A 39 -14.02 -10.72 -9.21
C ALA A 39 -13.54 -12.08 -9.72
N PRO A 40 -14.12 -12.59 -10.83
CA PRO A 40 -13.57 -13.71 -11.57
C PRO A 40 -12.16 -13.44 -12.15
N PRO A 41 -11.30 -14.47 -12.25
CA PRO A 41 -11.55 -15.86 -11.87
C PRO A 41 -11.23 -16.20 -10.41
N VAL A 42 -10.68 -15.27 -9.62
CA VAL A 42 -10.24 -15.54 -8.23
C VAL A 42 -11.45 -15.86 -7.33
N SER A 43 -12.48 -15.04 -7.37
CA SER A 43 -13.81 -15.40 -6.88
C SER A 43 -14.67 -15.85 -8.04
N SER A 44 -15.58 -16.81 -7.84
CA SER A 44 -16.47 -17.29 -8.91
C SER A 44 -17.47 -16.25 -9.42
N ARG A 45 -17.63 -15.11 -8.73
CA ARG A 45 -18.61 -14.06 -9.06
C ARG A 45 -18.10 -12.66 -8.70
N TRP A 46 -18.69 -11.67 -9.36
CA TRP A 46 -18.55 -10.26 -9.01
C TRP A 46 -19.22 -9.96 -7.67
N GLY A 47 -18.53 -9.18 -6.84
CA GLY A 47 -18.98 -8.83 -5.50
C GLY A 47 -19.79 -7.54 -5.49
N TRP A 48 -20.51 -7.31 -4.39
CA TRP A 48 -21.35 -6.13 -4.24
C TRP A 48 -20.58 -4.82 -4.45
N HIS A 49 -19.31 -4.74 -4.06
CA HIS A 49 -18.50 -3.52 -4.24
C HIS A 49 -18.14 -3.19 -5.70
N TRP A 50 -18.31 -4.13 -6.64
CA TRP A 50 -18.22 -3.83 -8.08
C TRP A 50 -19.58 -3.66 -8.76
N THR A 51 -20.66 -4.17 -8.16
CA THR A 51 -21.98 -4.23 -8.82
C THR A 51 -23.00 -3.30 -8.20
N MET A 52 -22.98 -3.13 -6.88
CA MET A 52 -24.01 -2.52 -6.05
C MET A 52 -25.43 -3.02 -6.39
N ASN A 53 -25.54 -4.26 -6.87
CA ASN A 53 -26.77 -4.86 -7.42
C ASN A 53 -27.42 -4.06 -8.57
N HIS A 54 -26.67 -3.16 -9.21
CA HIS A 54 -27.15 -2.30 -10.30
C HIS A 54 -26.33 -2.49 -11.57
N PHE A 55 -25.00 -2.45 -11.45
CA PHE A 55 -24.08 -2.60 -12.56
C PHE A 55 -23.76 -4.08 -12.80
N ASP A 56 -23.63 -4.44 -14.08
CA ASP A 56 -23.25 -5.79 -14.51
C ASP A 56 -21.86 -5.78 -15.17
N PRO A 57 -20.80 -6.19 -14.44
CA PRO A 57 -19.46 -6.21 -14.98
C PRO A 57 -19.25 -7.20 -16.13
N GLU A 58 -20.18 -8.13 -16.40
CA GLU A 58 -20.09 -8.97 -17.61
C GLU A 58 -20.42 -8.20 -18.89
N ILE A 59 -21.15 -7.08 -18.77
CA ILE A 59 -21.37 -6.16 -19.88
C ILE A 59 -20.11 -5.32 -20.07
N ARG A 60 -19.61 -5.29 -21.31
CA ARG A 60 -18.48 -4.48 -21.74
C ARG A 60 -18.89 -3.48 -22.80
N ASP A 61 -18.30 -2.29 -22.75
CA ASP A 61 -18.41 -1.33 -23.85
C ASP A 61 -17.47 -1.67 -25.02
N ASP A 62 -17.51 -0.87 -26.09
CA ASP A 62 -16.71 -1.06 -27.30
C ASP A 62 -15.19 -0.95 -27.05
N THR A 63 -14.78 -0.35 -25.93
CA THR A 63 -13.38 -0.27 -25.51
C THR A 63 -12.95 -1.45 -24.63
N GLY A 64 -13.89 -2.35 -24.31
CA GLY A 64 -13.70 -3.49 -23.44
C GLY A 64 -13.83 -3.18 -21.95
N ARG A 65 -14.19 -1.95 -21.56
CA ARG A 65 -14.42 -1.57 -20.16
C ARG A 65 -15.71 -2.22 -19.66
N ARG A 66 -15.62 -2.83 -18.48
CA ARG A 66 -16.74 -3.46 -17.77
C ARG A 66 -17.63 -2.41 -17.10
N GLN A 67 -18.94 -2.63 -17.05
CA GLN A 67 -19.84 -1.78 -16.25
C GLN A 67 -19.66 -2.08 -14.76
N ILE A 68 -19.12 -1.12 -14.00
CA ILE A 68 -18.82 -1.27 -12.58
C ILE A 68 -19.45 -0.13 -11.77
N ALA A 69 -19.64 -0.36 -10.48
CA ALA A 69 -20.11 0.63 -9.52
C ALA A 69 -19.02 1.64 -9.15
N SER A 70 -18.60 2.44 -10.13
CA SER A 70 -17.58 3.48 -9.97
C SER A 70 -17.64 4.48 -11.12
N HIS A 71 -17.30 5.74 -10.84
CA HIS A 71 -17.03 6.75 -11.88
C HIS A 71 -15.61 6.65 -12.45
N TYR A 72 -14.73 5.92 -11.77
CA TYR A 72 -13.31 5.83 -12.12
C TYR A 72 -12.91 4.38 -12.40
N TYR A 73 -12.15 4.16 -13.46
CA TYR A 73 -11.80 2.82 -13.91
C TYR A 73 -10.37 2.46 -13.49
N PRO A 74 -10.15 1.41 -12.68
CA PRO A 74 -8.80 1.03 -12.25
C PRO A 74 -7.89 0.77 -13.46
N LEU A 75 -6.66 1.29 -13.44
CA LEU A 75 -5.67 1.05 -14.50
C LEU A 75 -5.28 -0.44 -14.58
N SER A 76 -5.38 -1.15 -13.46
CA SER A 76 -5.23 -2.59 -13.32
C SER A 76 -6.41 -3.40 -13.90
N GLY A 77 -7.53 -2.73 -14.21
CA GLY A 77 -8.84 -3.32 -14.43
C GLY A 77 -9.52 -3.77 -13.12
N PRO A 78 -10.84 -3.97 -13.10
CA PRO A 78 -11.56 -4.50 -11.93
C PRO A 78 -10.96 -5.84 -11.47
N TYR A 79 -10.80 -6.00 -10.16
CA TYR A 79 -9.99 -7.06 -9.58
C TYR A 79 -10.64 -7.74 -8.37
N ASP A 80 -10.07 -8.86 -7.94
CA ASP A 80 -10.37 -9.46 -6.64
C ASP A 80 -9.30 -9.04 -5.63
N SER A 81 -9.72 -8.61 -4.44
CA SER A 81 -8.80 -8.22 -3.35
C SER A 81 -8.05 -9.41 -2.73
N ALA A 82 -8.32 -10.65 -3.15
CA ALA A 82 -7.52 -11.84 -2.85
C ALA A 82 -6.51 -12.21 -3.96
N ASP A 83 -6.49 -11.51 -5.10
CA ASP A 83 -5.53 -11.80 -6.18
C ASP A 83 -4.11 -11.41 -5.72
N PRO A 84 -3.17 -12.37 -5.61
CA PRO A 84 -1.81 -12.08 -5.16
C PRO A 84 -1.07 -11.13 -6.10
N ALA A 85 -1.34 -11.15 -7.41
CA ALA A 85 -0.69 -10.24 -8.35
C ALA A 85 -1.20 -8.78 -8.17
N ILE A 86 -2.45 -8.61 -7.74
CA ILE A 86 -3.01 -7.29 -7.43
C ILE A 86 -2.49 -6.78 -6.09
N LEU A 87 -2.39 -7.64 -5.07
CA LEU A 87 -1.77 -7.26 -3.81
C LEU A 87 -0.29 -6.88 -4.00
N GLU A 88 0.45 -7.63 -4.83
CA GLU A 88 1.81 -7.30 -5.28
C GLU A 88 1.86 -5.91 -5.94
N TYR A 89 0.98 -5.67 -6.91
CA TYR A 89 0.85 -4.39 -7.61
C TYR A 89 0.60 -3.22 -6.64
N HIS A 90 -0.35 -3.36 -5.71
CA HIS A 90 -0.70 -2.31 -4.75
C HIS A 90 0.46 -1.98 -3.82
N VAL A 91 1.07 -2.97 -3.16
CA VAL A 91 2.12 -2.70 -2.17
C VAL A 91 3.39 -2.11 -2.81
N LEU A 92 3.71 -2.50 -4.05
CA LEU A 92 4.82 -1.91 -4.78
C LEU A 92 4.54 -0.46 -5.17
N LEU A 93 3.33 -0.15 -5.66
CA LEU A 93 2.95 1.23 -5.95
C LEU A 93 2.99 2.11 -4.69
N MET A 94 2.45 1.62 -3.58
CA MET A 94 2.47 2.35 -2.31
C MET A 94 3.91 2.69 -1.90
N LYS A 95 4.81 1.71 -1.94
CA LYS A 95 6.23 1.90 -1.63
C LYS A 95 6.90 2.92 -2.54
N LEU A 96 6.67 2.82 -3.86
CA LEU A 96 7.27 3.72 -4.85
C LEU A 96 6.65 5.13 -4.82
N ALA A 97 5.40 5.27 -4.39
CA ALA A 97 4.75 6.55 -4.20
C ALA A 97 5.27 7.30 -2.96
N GLY A 98 5.83 6.59 -1.98
CA GLY A 98 6.32 7.16 -0.73
C GLY A 98 5.36 7.02 0.44
N LEU A 99 4.42 6.07 0.34
CA LEU A 99 3.59 5.63 1.45
C LEU A 99 4.40 4.68 2.34
N ASP A 100 4.23 4.82 3.64
CA ASP A 100 4.87 3.96 4.63
C ASP A 100 4.02 2.71 4.94
N GLY A 101 2.76 2.65 4.48
CA GLY A 101 1.90 1.51 4.71
C GLY A 101 0.40 1.74 4.56
N VAL A 102 -0.37 0.89 5.23
CA VAL A 102 -1.82 0.74 5.02
C VAL A 102 -2.61 0.83 6.32
N ILE A 103 -3.77 1.49 6.26
CA ILE A 103 -4.85 1.39 7.22
C ILE A 103 -5.94 0.53 6.56
N ALA A 104 -6.12 -0.72 6.99
CA ALA A 104 -7.11 -1.62 6.38
C ALA A 104 -8.47 -1.45 7.04
N ASP A 105 -9.48 -1.15 6.24
CA ASP A 105 -10.87 -1.10 6.69
C ASP A 105 -11.36 -2.52 7.01
N TRP A 106 -11.87 -2.71 8.23
CA TRP A 106 -12.04 -4.04 8.79
C TRP A 106 -13.33 -4.19 9.59
N TYR A 107 -14.09 -5.24 9.23
CA TYR A 107 -15.46 -5.47 9.67
C TYR A 107 -15.60 -6.54 10.77
N GLY A 108 -14.49 -7.11 11.23
CA GLY A 108 -14.50 -8.28 12.12
C GLY A 108 -14.45 -9.62 11.36
N PRO A 109 -14.26 -10.75 12.06
CA PRO A 109 -14.11 -12.07 11.45
C PRO A 109 -15.43 -12.84 11.25
N ASP A 110 -16.57 -12.23 11.58
CA ASP A 110 -17.89 -12.85 11.55
C ASP A 110 -18.33 -13.30 10.16
N ASP A 111 -18.92 -14.49 10.05
CA ASP A 111 -19.61 -14.92 8.83
C ASP A 111 -21.00 -14.28 8.76
N TYR A 112 -21.01 -12.97 8.51
CA TYR A 112 -22.20 -12.15 8.35
C TYR A 112 -21.94 -11.11 7.25
N LEU A 113 -22.87 -11.01 6.28
CA LEU A 113 -22.67 -10.25 5.04
C LEU A 113 -21.35 -10.62 4.35
N ASP A 114 -20.43 -9.69 4.18
CA ASP A 114 -19.09 -9.91 3.60
C ASP A 114 -17.96 -9.81 4.63
N TYR A 115 -18.25 -9.79 5.94
CA TYR A 115 -17.26 -9.46 6.98
C TYR A 115 -16.12 -10.50 7.05
N ALA A 116 -16.44 -11.79 7.16
CA ALA A 116 -15.46 -12.87 7.15
C ALA A 116 -14.58 -12.83 5.90
N ARG A 117 -15.19 -12.50 4.76
CA ARG A 117 -14.50 -12.40 3.48
C ARG A 117 -13.54 -11.21 3.45
N ILE A 118 -13.96 -10.05 3.95
CA ILE A 118 -13.11 -8.87 4.13
C ILE A 118 -11.95 -9.22 5.08
N HIS A 119 -12.21 -9.96 6.16
CA HIS A 119 -11.19 -10.41 7.09
C HIS A 119 -10.14 -11.34 6.45
N GLU A 120 -10.55 -12.34 5.66
CA GLU A 120 -9.63 -13.21 4.90
C GLU A 120 -8.68 -12.38 4.02
N ARG A 121 -9.22 -11.39 3.31
CA ARG A 121 -8.43 -10.51 2.43
C ARG A 121 -7.56 -9.52 3.18
N THR A 122 -8.01 -9.07 4.34
CA THR A 122 -7.22 -8.25 5.26
C THR A 122 -5.96 -9.01 5.72
N ILE A 123 -6.07 -10.33 5.97
CA ILE A 123 -4.92 -11.18 6.29
C ILE A 123 -3.95 -11.25 5.10
N LEU A 124 -4.44 -11.47 3.88
CA LEU A 124 -3.60 -11.50 2.67
C LEU A 124 -2.89 -10.16 2.44
N LEU A 125 -3.60 -9.05 2.61
CA LEU A 125 -3.03 -7.70 2.52
C LEU A 125 -1.93 -7.48 3.57
N PHE A 126 -2.14 -7.94 4.81
CA PHE A 126 -1.15 -7.85 5.86
C PHE A 126 0.14 -8.63 5.51
N ASP A 127 0.01 -9.80 4.90
CA ASP A 127 1.17 -10.56 4.43
C ASP A 127 1.96 -9.83 3.34
N TRP A 128 1.27 -9.23 2.37
CA TRP A 128 1.92 -8.50 1.28
C TRP A 128 2.57 -7.18 1.73
N THR A 129 1.92 -6.44 2.63
CA THR A 129 2.52 -5.22 3.21
C THR A 129 3.82 -5.55 3.95
N ARG A 130 3.84 -6.63 4.74
CA ARG A 130 5.08 -7.13 5.38
C ARG A 130 6.16 -7.50 4.36
N ARG A 131 5.83 -8.20 3.28
CA ARG A 131 6.78 -8.56 2.21
C ARG A 131 7.40 -7.34 1.55
N ALA A 132 6.64 -6.25 1.42
CA ALA A 132 7.10 -4.98 0.86
C ALA A 132 7.84 -4.09 1.88
N GLY A 133 7.87 -4.47 3.16
CA GLY A 133 8.43 -3.68 4.26
C GLY A 133 7.57 -2.47 4.63
N LEU A 134 6.27 -2.54 4.39
CA LEU A 134 5.27 -1.52 4.73
C LEU A 134 4.66 -1.78 6.12
N GLN A 135 4.22 -0.72 6.78
CA GLN A 135 3.45 -0.75 8.02
C GLN A 135 1.98 -1.10 7.76
N PHE A 136 1.30 -1.55 8.81
CA PHE A 136 -0.11 -1.93 8.75
C PHE A 136 -0.83 -1.60 10.05
N CYS A 137 -2.04 -1.07 9.97
CA CYS A 137 -2.98 -1.07 11.09
C CYS A 137 -4.43 -1.22 10.62
N LEU A 138 -5.33 -1.54 11.54
CA LEU A 138 -6.75 -1.69 11.26
C LEU A 138 -7.51 -0.38 11.52
N CYS A 139 -8.53 -0.16 10.70
CA CYS A 139 -9.67 0.70 10.99
C CYS A 139 -10.89 -0.20 11.19
N TYR A 140 -11.36 -0.33 12.43
CA TYR A 140 -12.52 -1.16 12.76
C TYR A 140 -13.83 -0.41 12.52
N GLU A 141 -14.81 -1.09 11.94
CA GLU A 141 -16.15 -0.56 11.67
C GLU A 141 -17.13 -0.98 12.77
N ASP A 142 -17.29 -0.18 13.85
CA ASP A 142 -18.23 -0.54 14.94
C ASP A 142 -19.70 -0.57 14.50
N ARG A 143 -20.03 -0.02 13.34
CA ARG A 143 -21.34 -0.17 12.69
C ARG A 143 -21.69 -1.63 12.36
N THR A 144 -20.69 -2.51 12.23
CA THR A 144 -20.90 -3.96 12.05
C THR A 144 -21.74 -4.55 13.17
N ILE A 145 -21.56 -4.07 14.40
CA ILE A 145 -22.37 -4.48 15.56
C ILE A 145 -23.82 -4.07 15.39
N ALA A 146 -24.07 -2.83 14.94
CA ALA A 146 -25.43 -2.35 14.66
C ALA A 146 -26.11 -3.23 13.60
N ARG A 147 -25.41 -3.51 12.48
CA ARG A 147 -25.94 -4.35 11.39
C ARG A 147 -26.23 -5.79 11.83
N MET A 148 -25.34 -6.42 12.61
CA MET A 148 -25.58 -7.76 13.14
C MET A 148 -26.80 -7.81 14.07
N ILE A 149 -27.06 -6.76 14.85
CA ILE A 149 -28.24 -6.67 15.71
C ILE A 149 -29.51 -6.46 14.86
N GLU A 150 -29.48 -5.51 13.92
CA GLU A 150 -30.60 -5.23 13.01
C GLU A 150 -31.01 -6.48 12.22
N GLY A 151 -30.03 -7.26 11.77
CA GLY A 151 -30.28 -8.53 11.07
C GLY A 151 -30.55 -9.74 11.96
N GLY A 152 -30.60 -9.57 13.29
CA GLY A 152 -30.87 -10.65 14.24
C GLY A 152 -29.76 -11.70 14.39
N TYR A 153 -28.54 -11.42 13.88
CA TYR A 153 -27.39 -12.32 13.99
C TYR A 153 -26.87 -12.42 15.44
N ILE A 154 -26.93 -11.31 16.19
CA ILE A 154 -26.70 -11.28 17.64
C ILE A 154 -27.79 -10.46 18.34
N PRO A 155 -28.11 -10.75 19.62
CA PRO A 155 -28.94 -9.86 20.42
C PRO A 155 -28.14 -8.61 20.84
N ALA A 156 -28.80 -7.48 21.08
CA ALA A 156 -28.16 -6.25 21.53
C ALA A 156 -27.36 -6.41 22.84
N SER A 157 -27.81 -7.31 23.73
CA SER A 157 -27.10 -7.65 24.97
C SER A 157 -25.73 -8.30 24.74
N ALA A 158 -25.46 -8.84 23.56
CA ALA A 158 -24.19 -9.47 23.21
C ALA A 158 -23.17 -8.51 22.56
N ALA A 159 -23.52 -7.23 22.34
CA ALA A 159 -22.69 -6.29 21.59
C ALA A 159 -21.25 -6.15 22.11
N ILE A 160 -21.07 -5.91 23.41
CA ILE A 160 -19.72 -5.78 24.02
C ILE A 160 -18.96 -7.11 23.92
N THR A 161 -19.63 -8.24 24.17
CA THR A 161 -19.02 -9.58 24.07
C THR A 161 -18.54 -9.86 22.65
N ARG A 162 -19.33 -9.47 21.63
CA ARG A 162 -18.94 -9.65 20.23
C ARG A 162 -17.78 -8.74 19.83
N ALA A 163 -17.80 -7.46 20.23
CA ALA A 163 -16.69 -6.53 19.98
C ALA A 163 -15.38 -7.02 20.64
N ARG A 164 -15.46 -7.56 21.86
CA ARG A 164 -14.30 -8.20 22.53
C ARG A 164 -13.76 -9.38 21.73
N ALA A 165 -14.63 -10.25 21.22
CA ALA A 165 -14.22 -11.39 20.40
C ALA A 165 -13.53 -10.95 19.10
N ALA A 166 -14.06 -9.91 18.44
CA ALA A 166 -13.41 -9.32 17.26
C ALA A 166 -12.00 -8.78 17.61
N LEU A 167 -11.85 -7.97 18.66
CA LEU A 167 -10.53 -7.42 18.99
C LEU A 167 -9.53 -8.48 19.48
N LEU A 168 -9.97 -9.59 20.07
CA LEU A 168 -9.11 -10.73 20.38
C LEU A 168 -8.56 -11.41 19.11
N GLU A 169 -9.38 -11.52 18.06
CA GLU A 169 -8.89 -11.98 16.75
C GLU A 169 -7.89 -10.97 16.18
N ALA A 170 -8.16 -9.67 16.31
CA ALA A 170 -7.23 -8.63 15.87
C ALA A 170 -5.88 -8.69 16.60
N GLU A 171 -5.90 -8.94 17.90
CA GLU A 171 -4.70 -9.12 18.72
C GLU A 171 -3.85 -10.30 18.24
N THR A 172 -4.50 -11.44 18.01
CA THR A 172 -3.87 -12.70 17.64
C THR A 172 -3.29 -12.67 16.23
N ARG A 173 -4.03 -12.07 15.28
CA ARG A 173 -3.65 -12.05 13.86
C ARG A 173 -2.74 -10.89 13.50
N PHE A 174 -2.92 -9.73 14.13
CA PHE A 174 -2.27 -8.50 13.67
C PHE A 174 -1.45 -7.82 14.77
N PHE A 175 -2.03 -7.45 15.92
CA PHE A 175 -1.37 -6.54 16.87
C PHE A 175 -0.04 -7.09 17.41
N THR A 176 0.11 -8.40 17.49
CA THR A 176 1.32 -9.06 18.01
C THR A 176 2.37 -9.34 16.92
N ARG A 177 2.06 -9.05 15.65
CA ARG A 177 2.92 -9.42 14.52
C ARG A 177 3.85 -8.27 14.10
N PRO A 178 5.09 -8.56 13.66
CA PRO A 178 5.96 -7.55 13.08
C PRO A 178 5.31 -6.87 11.86
N GLY A 179 5.54 -5.57 11.70
CA GLY A 179 4.91 -4.76 10.65
C GLY A 179 3.58 -4.13 11.06
N TYR A 180 3.01 -4.49 12.23
CA TYR A 180 1.87 -3.77 12.77
C TYR A 180 2.32 -2.45 13.42
N LEU A 181 1.68 -1.35 13.02
CA LEU A 181 2.04 -0.01 13.47
C LEU A 181 1.81 0.15 14.97
N ARG A 182 2.82 0.69 15.65
CA ARG A 182 2.75 1.02 17.07
C ARG A 182 3.03 2.50 17.33
N TRP A 183 2.35 3.03 18.34
CA TRP A 183 2.65 4.33 18.92
C TRP A 183 2.81 4.19 20.42
N GLN A 184 3.98 4.58 20.95
CA GLN A 184 4.34 4.37 22.36
C GLN A 184 4.13 2.91 22.79
N ASP A 185 4.65 1.98 21.98
CA ASP A 185 4.53 0.51 22.13
C ASP A 185 3.11 -0.08 22.08
N ARG A 186 2.08 0.75 21.87
CA ARG A 186 0.68 0.31 21.75
C ARG A 186 0.30 0.11 20.28
N PRO A 187 -0.44 -0.96 19.93
CA PRO A 187 -0.93 -1.13 18.57
C PRO A 187 -1.87 0.03 18.20
N VAL A 188 -1.67 0.63 17.04
CA VAL A 188 -2.59 1.67 16.54
C VAL A 188 -3.86 0.99 16.05
N LEU A 189 -5.01 1.50 16.48
CA LEU A 189 -6.34 1.05 16.02
C LEU A 189 -7.19 2.27 15.74
N LEU A 190 -7.69 2.36 14.51
CA LEU A 190 -8.72 3.34 14.17
C LEU A 190 -10.10 2.68 14.33
N ASN A 191 -11.13 3.51 14.50
CA ASN A 191 -12.51 3.10 14.38
C ASN A 191 -13.28 4.06 13.49
N PHE A 192 -13.86 3.56 12.40
CA PHE A 192 -14.70 4.33 11.50
C PHE A 192 -16.09 4.56 12.14
N GLY A 193 -16.08 5.43 13.13
CA GLY A 193 -17.19 5.70 14.03
C GLY A 193 -16.71 6.53 15.22
N PRO A 194 -17.50 6.71 16.26
CA PRO A 194 -18.45 5.71 16.73
C PRO A 194 -19.80 5.79 16.03
N VAL A 195 -20.31 4.63 15.61
CA VAL A 195 -21.70 4.47 15.14
C VAL A 195 -22.55 3.78 16.21
N TYR A 196 -22.05 2.69 16.79
CA TYR A 196 -22.77 1.93 17.80
C TYR A 196 -22.24 2.22 19.23
N PHE A 197 -20.92 2.20 19.42
CA PHE A 197 -20.29 2.43 20.73
C PHE A 197 -19.95 3.91 20.93
N THR A 198 -20.97 4.72 21.18
CA THR A 198 -20.86 6.19 21.26
C THR A 198 -20.51 6.75 22.64
N GLY A 199 -20.56 5.92 23.69
CA GLY A 199 -20.37 6.27 25.10
C GLY A 199 -19.03 5.77 25.68
N ASP A 200 -19.08 5.18 26.87
CA ASP A 200 -17.92 4.72 27.66
C ASP A 200 -17.66 3.20 27.54
N GLN A 201 -18.18 2.56 26.49
CA GLN A 201 -18.03 1.11 26.30
C GLN A 201 -16.61 0.67 25.92
N TRP A 202 -15.84 1.51 25.22
CA TRP A 202 -14.51 1.17 24.72
C TRP A 202 -13.51 0.69 25.79
N PRO A 203 -13.36 1.38 26.94
CA PRO A 203 -12.58 0.86 28.06
C PRO A 203 -12.95 -0.58 28.45
N ALA A 204 -14.24 -0.91 28.52
CA ALA A 204 -14.72 -2.26 28.83
C ALA A 204 -14.42 -3.26 27.70
N ILE A 205 -14.49 -2.84 26.44
CA ILE A 205 -14.12 -3.69 25.30
C ILE A 205 -12.62 -4.04 25.35
N PHE A 206 -11.75 -3.06 25.63
CA PHE A 206 -10.30 -3.27 25.66
C PHE A 206 -9.82 -4.16 26.82
N THR A 207 -10.62 -4.37 27.87
CA THR A 207 -10.23 -5.29 28.97
C THR A 207 -10.09 -6.74 28.53
N ALA A 208 -10.56 -7.12 27.33
CA ALA A 208 -10.35 -8.46 26.80
C ALA A 208 -8.92 -8.69 26.30
N LEU A 209 -8.19 -7.62 25.97
CA LEU A 209 -6.84 -7.68 25.38
C LEU A 209 -5.78 -7.85 26.46
N GLN A 210 -4.61 -8.35 26.07
CA GLN A 210 -3.45 -8.34 26.95
C GLN A 210 -3.09 -6.88 27.30
N PRO A 211 -2.67 -6.58 28.54
CA PRO A 211 -2.38 -5.20 28.96
C PRO A 211 -1.39 -4.46 28.05
N GLY A 212 -0.38 -5.17 27.51
CA GLY A 212 0.59 -4.60 26.56
C GLY A 212 0.06 -4.34 25.15
N ASN A 213 -1.16 -4.77 24.84
CA ASN A 213 -1.81 -4.60 23.54
C ASN A 213 -3.05 -3.70 23.61
N ALA A 214 -3.29 -3.01 24.73
CA ALA A 214 -4.32 -1.98 24.80
C ALA A 214 -4.05 -0.89 23.73
N PRO A 215 -4.94 -0.70 22.74
CA PRO A 215 -4.57 0.00 21.52
C PRO A 215 -4.47 1.51 21.70
N ALA A 216 -3.56 2.16 20.97
CA ALA A 216 -3.61 3.59 20.71
C ALA A 216 -4.82 3.87 19.79
N PHE A 217 -5.95 4.18 20.41
CA PHE A 217 -7.26 4.19 19.76
C PHE A 217 -7.67 5.57 19.21
N PHE A 218 -8.15 5.63 17.96
CA PHE A 218 -8.58 6.86 17.29
C PHE A 218 -9.95 6.70 16.64
N THR A 219 -10.91 7.55 16.97
CA THR A 219 -12.26 7.54 16.40
C THR A 219 -12.46 8.58 15.30
N LEU A 220 -13.44 8.40 14.42
CA LEU A 220 -13.82 9.38 13.40
C LEU A 220 -14.44 10.65 14.03
N ASP A 221 -13.96 11.82 13.58
CA ASP A 221 -14.41 13.21 13.83
C ASP A 221 -14.39 13.76 15.26
N ARG A 222 -14.53 12.89 16.25
CA ARG A 222 -14.60 13.24 17.67
C ARG A 222 -13.94 12.17 18.51
N ARG A 223 -13.35 12.58 19.63
CA ARG A 223 -12.75 11.69 20.62
C ARG A 223 -13.80 11.18 21.59
N VAL A 224 -13.89 9.86 21.78
CA VAL A 224 -14.72 9.22 22.81
C VAL A 224 -13.92 8.87 24.08
N THR A 225 -14.61 8.47 25.14
CA THR A 225 -13.98 7.94 26.36
C THR A 225 -13.11 6.73 26.04
N GLY A 226 -11.87 6.72 26.55
CA GLY A 226 -10.89 5.67 26.27
C GLY A 226 -10.09 5.86 24.97
N ALA A 227 -10.49 6.76 24.08
CA ALA A 227 -9.72 7.07 22.87
C ALA A 227 -8.53 7.98 23.18
N THR A 228 -7.43 7.74 22.46
CA THR A 228 -6.24 8.60 22.43
C THR A 228 -6.57 9.92 21.73
N GLY A 229 -7.32 9.84 20.64
CA GLY A 229 -7.67 10.99 19.81
C GLY A 229 -8.75 10.64 18.79
N ALA A 230 -8.75 11.38 17.69
CA ALA A 230 -9.63 11.14 16.56
C ALA A 230 -8.90 11.36 15.23
N PHE A 231 -9.60 11.06 14.13
CA PHE A 231 -9.20 11.34 12.76
C PHE A 231 -10.36 12.02 12.00
N ASN A 232 -10.04 12.88 11.04
CA ASN A 232 -11.04 13.53 10.17
C ASN A 232 -11.26 12.71 8.88
N TRP A 233 -12.32 13.01 8.13
CA TRP A 233 -12.64 12.40 6.82
C TRP A 233 -13.19 13.50 5.88
N PRO A 234 -13.38 13.27 4.56
CA PRO A 234 -14.21 14.14 3.75
C PRO A 234 -15.56 14.47 4.41
N PRO A 235 -15.84 15.75 4.78
CA PRO A 235 -17.04 16.12 5.53
C PRO A 235 -18.26 16.25 4.60
N MET A 236 -18.62 15.18 3.90
CA MET A 236 -19.61 15.25 2.82
C MET A 236 -21.02 15.62 3.31
N TRP A 237 -21.32 15.45 4.60
CA TRP A 237 -22.54 16.00 5.21
C TRP A 237 -22.67 17.52 5.01
N ALA A 238 -21.56 18.26 4.88
CA ALA A 238 -21.59 19.70 4.62
C ALA A 238 -21.97 20.05 3.17
N ALA A 239 -21.88 19.08 2.24
CA ALA A 239 -22.34 19.24 0.85
C ALA A 239 -23.87 19.31 0.76
N ALA A 240 -24.58 18.63 1.65
CA ALA A 240 -26.05 18.63 1.69
C ALA A 240 -26.63 20.05 1.87
N THR A 241 -25.91 20.92 2.57
CA THR A 241 -26.31 22.33 2.77
C THR A 241 -26.04 23.23 1.56
N ASN A 242 -25.41 22.70 0.51
CA ASN A 242 -24.85 23.46 -0.61
C ASN A 242 -25.17 22.80 -1.96
N ALA A 243 -26.44 22.44 -2.18
CA ALA A 243 -26.90 21.80 -3.43
C ALA A 243 -26.10 20.55 -3.83
N GLY A 244 -25.57 19.81 -2.84
CA GLY A 244 -24.79 18.60 -3.05
C GLY A 244 -23.30 18.82 -3.33
N VAL A 245 -22.76 20.03 -3.18
CA VAL A 245 -21.33 20.32 -3.42
C VAL A 245 -20.63 20.78 -2.14
N LEU A 246 -19.50 20.16 -1.79
CA LEU A 246 -18.65 20.62 -0.69
C LEU A 246 -17.75 21.76 -1.16
N HIS A 247 -18.11 22.99 -0.79
CA HIS A 247 -17.31 24.17 -1.15
C HIS A 247 -15.99 24.28 -0.36
N PRO A 248 -14.93 24.89 -0.96
CA PRO A 248 -13.63 25.03 -0.32
C PRO A 248 -13.65 25.72 1.06
N GLN A 249 -14.55 26.69 1.28
CA GLN A 249 -14.65 27.35 2.59
C GLN A 249 -15.19 26.41 3.67
N ALA A 250 -16.27 25.67 3.38
CA ALA A 250 -16.83 24.70 4.32
C ALA A 250 -15.84 23.58 4.65
N LEU A 251 -15.07 23.13 3.65
CA LEU A 251 -13.96 22.20 3.86
C LEU A 251 -12.90 22.79 4.81
N ARG A 252 -12.45 24.03 4.56
CA ARG A 252 -11.48 24.71 5.44
C ARG A 252 -12.00 24.85 6.87
N ASP A 253 -13.23 25.32 7.04
CA ASP A 253 -13.84 25.53 8.36
C ASP A 253 -13.93 24.22 9.16
N TYR A 254 -14.29 23.12 8.50
CA TYR A 254 -14.31 21.80 9.13
C TYR A 254 -12.90 21.35 9.55
N LEU A 255 -11.90 21.48 8.67
CA LEU A 255 -10.52 21.06 8.96
C LEU A 255 -9.90 21.90 10.09
N ASP A 256 -10.12 23.23 10.07
CA ASP A 256 -9.70 24.14 11.13
C ASP A 256 -10.37 23.78 12.46
N GLY A 257 -11.69 23.57 12.45
CA GLY A 257 -12.45 23.17 13.64
C GLY A 257 -12.01 21.81 14.19
N PHE A 258 -11.67 20.85 13.33
CA PHE A 258 -11.11 19.56 13.75
C PHE A 258 -9.76 19.73 14.46
N GLU A 259 -8.83 20.50 13.89
CA GLU A 259 -7.52 20.73 14.48
C GLU A 259 -7.57 21.51 15.81
N GLN A 260 -8.50 22.47 15.91
CA GLN A 260 -8.78 23.19 17.16
C GLN A 260 -9.26 22.24 18.25
N LYS A 261 -10.25 21.38 17.98
CA LYS A 261 -10.70 20.34 18.93
C LYS A 261 -9.54 19.43 19.33
N ALA A 262 -8.73 19.04 18.34
CA ALA A 262 -7.63 18.12 18.56
C ALA A 262 -6.54 18.69 19.47
N ALA A 263 -6.47 20.02 19.66
CA ALA A 263 -5.40 20.68 20.43
C ALA A 263 -5.28 20.17 21.86
N ALA A 264 -6.40 19.71 22.42
CA ALA A 264 -6.47 19.14 23.77
C ALA A 264 -6.25 17.61 23.82
N TRP A 265 -6.08 16.93 22.68
CA TRP A 265 -5.91 15.47 22.65
C TRP A 265 -4.43 15.07 22.69
N PRO A 266 -4.09 13.93 23.32
CA PRO A 266 -2.75 13.36 23.29
C PRO A 266 -2.14 13.24 21.87
N ALA A 267 -2.95 12.83 20.89
CA ALA A 267 -2.57 12.74 19.49
C ALA A 267 -3.82 12.80 18.61
N PHE A 268 -3.63 12.99 17.30
CA PHE A 268 -4.68 12.82 16.30
C PHE A 268 -4.08 12.37 14.97
N VAL A 269 -4.92 11.87 14.09
CA VAL A 269 -4.56 11.49 12.72
C VAL A 269 -5.19 12.52 11.78
N SER A 270 -4.42 13.02 10.81
CA SER A 270 -4.92 13.95 9.80
C SER A 270 -5.15 13.21 8.49
N THR A 271 -6.31 13.38 7.88
CA THR A 271 -6.65 12.74 6.62
C THR A 271 -6.50 13.71 5.45
N ALA A 272 -5.81 13.27 4.40
CA ALA A 272 -5.73 13.90 3.09
C ALA A 272 -6.59 13.11 2.09
N PHE A 273 -7.20 13.79 1.13
CA PHE A 273 -8.10 13.19 0.15
C PHE A 273 -8.14 14.02 -1.13
N PRO A 274 -8.26 13.37 -2.30
CA PRO A 274 -8.16 14.08 -3.56
C PRO A 274 -9.46 14.71 -4.04
N ARG A 275 -10.58 14.02 -3.83
CA ARG A 275 -11.91 14.34 -4.35
C ARG A 275 -12.95 13.47 -3.64
N PHE A 276 -14.23 13.70 -3.93
CA PHE A 276 -15.31 12.80 -3.56
C PHE A 276 -16.38 12.85 -4.65
N HIS A 277 -16.74 11.71 -5.21
CA HIS A 277 -17.73 11.60 -6.27
C HIS A 277 -18.33 10.20 -6.21
N ASP A 278 -19.35 10.04 -5.38
CA ASP A 278 -19.94 8.73 -5.15
C ASP A 278 -20.84 8.26 -6.30
N ILE A 279 -20.96 6.95 -6.45
CA ILE A 279 -21.84 6.30 -7.44
C ILE A 279 -23.23 5.96 -6.87
N TYR A 280 -23.46 6.18 -5.57
CA TYR A 280 -24.55 5.54 -4.83
C TYR A 280 -25.94 5.90 -5.35
N ALA A 281 -26.16 7.18 -5.71
CA ALA A 281 -27.43 7.63 -6.30
C ALA A 281 -27.70 6.96 -7.64
N GLN A 282 -26.67 6.79 -8.48
CA GLN A 282 -26.79 6.14 -9.78
C GLN A 282 -27.01 4.64 -9.63
N ALA A 283 -26.35 4.02 -8.65
CA ALA A 283 -26.52 2.62 -8.29
C ALA A 283 -27.88 2.32 -7.64
N GLY A 284 -28.63 3.33 -7.17
CA GLY A 284 -29.89 3.15 -6.47
C GLY A 284 -29.77 2.54 -5.07
N VAL A 285 -28.58 2.62 -4.44
CA VAL A 285 -28.33 2.09 -3.08
C VAL A 285 -28.47 3.16 -1.98
N GLY A 286 -28.73 4.41 -2.36
CA GLY A 286 -28.95 5.54 -1.46
C GLY A 286 -28.85 6.88 -2.17
N PRO A 287 -29.17 8.00 -1.52
CA PRO A 287 -28.82 9.32 -2.05
C PRO A 287 -27.28 9.48 -2.11
N SER A 288 -26.81 10.34 -3.00
CA SER A 288 -25.41 10.75 -3.01
C SER A 288 -25.09 11.52 -1.73
N TYR A 289 -23.88 11.32 -1.20
CA TYR A 289 -23.37 12.11 -0.07
C TYR A 289 -22.89 13.50 -0.51
N GLY A 290 -22.72 13.70 -1.81
CA GLY A 290 -22.36 14.96 -2.43
C GLY A 290 -21.13 14.83 -3.33
N TYR A 291 -20.60 15.97 -3.72
CA TYR A 291 -19.46 16.09 -4.62
C TYR A 291 -18.41 17.03 -4.04
N LEU A 292 -17.16 16.59 -4.03
CA LEU A 292 -15.99 17.41 -3.77
C LEU A 292 -15.12 17.37 -5.03
N ASP A 293 -14.97 18.55 -5.64
CA ASP A 293 -14.17 18.72 -6.85
C ASP A 293 -12.70 18.36 -6.61
N ASP A 294 -12.12 17.64 -7.57
CA ASP A 294 -10.69 17.34 -7.62
C ASP A 294 -9.85 18.62 -7.83
N ALA A 295 -10.44 19.63 -8.48
CA ALA A 295 -9.80 20.89 -8.83
C ALA A 295 -8.43 20.69 -9.51
N ASN A 296 -8.36 19.76 -10.47
CA ASN A 296 -7.12 19.39 -11.16
C ASN A 296 -5.97 19.00 -10.19
N GLY A 297 -6.32 18.27 -9.13
CA GLY A 297 -5.44 17.83 -8.06
C GLY A 297 -5.12 18.88 -7.00
N ASP A 298 -5.64 20.11 -7.08
CA ASP A 298 -5.40 21.13 -6.05
C ASP A 298 -6.04 20.77 -4.71
N THR A 299 -7.21 20.12 -4.73
CA THR A 299 -7.85 19.62 -3.51
C THR A 299 -6.93 18.64 -2.79
N PHE A 300 -6.31 17.71 -3.52
CA PHE A 300 -5.37 16.76 -2.92
C PHE A 300 -4.12 17.44 -2.39
N ARG A 301 -3.49 18.32 -3.20
CA ARG A 301 -2.29 19.06 -2.79
C ARG A 301 -2.54 19.87 -1.51
N HIS A 302 -3.71 20.51 -1.41
CA HIS A 302 -4.10 21.30 -0.25
C HIS A 302 -4.28 20.43 1.00
N THR A 303 -5.07 19.36 0.93
CA THR A 303 -5.34 18.50 2.09
C THR A 303 -4.08 17.75 2.54
N LEU A 304 -3.25 17.29 1.58
CA LEU A 304 -1.99 16.61 1.85
C LEU A 304 -0.95 17.55 2.49
N HIS A 305 -0.79 18.76 1.95
CA HIS A 305 0.09 19.78 2.55
C HIS A 305 -0.31 20.02 4.01
N ARG A 306 -1.59 20.31 4.25
CA ARG A 306 -2.10 20.56 5.59
C ARG A 306 -1.81 19.40 6.55
N ALA A 307 -2.11 18.17 6.13
CA ALA A 307 -1.90 16.99 6.95
C ALA A 307 -0.40 16.76 7.28
N LEU A 308 0.49 17.05 6.33
CA LEU A 308 1.94 16.93 6.53
C LEU A 308 2.52 18.06 7.39
N THR A 309 1.94 19.26 7.40
CA THR A 309 2.49 20.41 8.14
C THR A 309 1.85 20.68 9.50
N ASN A 310 0.70 20.10 9.82
CA ASN A 310 0.08 20.26 11.15
C ASN A 310 0.79 19.39 12.23
N ARG A 311 0.24 19.24 13.44
CA ARG A 311 0.86 18.44 14.52
C ARG A 311 0.38 16.98 14.61
N ALA A 312 -0.27 16.46 13.57
CA ALA A 312 -0.80 15.09 13.57
C ALA A 312 0.30 14.06 13.81
N LEU A 313 -0.06 12.97 14.49
CA LEU A 313 0.81 11.82 14.70
C LEU A 313 1.09 11.07 13.38
N LEU A 314 0.05 10.93 12.59
CA LEU A 314 -0.03 10.12 11.38
C LEU A 314 -0.83 10.89 10.34
N VAL A 315 -0.45 10.76 9.07
CA VAL A 315 -1.28 11.15 7.94
C VAL A 315 -1.92 9.91 7.32
N GLN A 316 -3.24 9.93 7.23
CA GLN A 316 -4.03 8.97 6.46
C GLN A 316 -4.36 9.57 5.09
N ILE A 317 -4.35 8.76 4.04
CA ILE A 317 -4.89 9.13 2.73
C ILE A 317 -6.19 8.39 2.49
N ALA A 318 -7.29 9.13 2.32
CA ALA A 318 -8.61 8.63 1.98
C ALA A 318 -8.84 8.82 0.46
N THR A 319 -8.78 7.76 -0.34
CA THR A 319 -8.49 6.36 -0.01
C THR A 319 -7.58 5.74 -1.07
N TRP A 320 -6.93 4.61 -0.75
CA TRP A 320 -6.26 3.81 -1.77
C TRP A 320 -7.24 3.45 -2.89
N ASN A 321 -8.38 2.82 -2.56
CA ASN A 321 -9.23 2.17 -3.54
C ASN A 321 -10.73 2.15 -3.19
N ASP A 322 -11.29 3.17 -2.52
CA ASP A 322 -12.75 3.29 -2.42
C ASP A 322 -13.32 3.89 -3.72
N PHE A 323 -13.63 3.00 -4.66
CA PHE A 323 -14.22 3.32 -5.95
C PHE A 323 -15.70 3.72 -5.82
N GLY A 324 -16.40 3.23 -4.79
CA GLY A 324 -17.81 3.56 -4.55
C GLY A 324 -18.01 5.01 -4.13
N GLU A 325 -17.12 5.53 -3.27
CA GLU A 325 -17.08 6.96 -2.89
C GLU A 325 -16.31 7.84 -3.91
N GLY A 326 -15.50 7.22 -4.76
CA GLY A 326 -14.69 7.93 -5.73
C GLY A 326 -13.54 8.74 -5.11
N THR A 327 -13.06 8.34 -3.94
CA THR A 327 -11.92 8.96 -3.22
C THR A 327 -10.56 8.33 -3.58
N VAL A 328 -10.57 7.37 -4.50
CA VAL A 328 -9.45 6.55 -4.97
C VAL A 328 -8.21 7.36 -5.41
N ILE A 329 -7.03 6.96 -4.89
CA ILE A 329 -5.70 7.38 -5.37
C ILE A 329 -4.93 6.26 -6.09
N GLU A 330 -5.42 5.01 -6.05
CA GLU A 330 -4.93 3.94 -6.94
C GLU A 330 -4.99 4.45 -8.39
N PRO A 331 -3.97 4.18 -9.23
CA PRO A 331 -3.99 4.64 -10.60
C PRO A 331 -5.24 4.20 -11.37
N THR A 332 -5.91 5.17 -11.98
CA THR A 332 -7.10 4.96 -12.82
C THR A 332 -6.84 5.40 -14.26
N LEU A 333 -7.73 5.06 -15.18
CA LEU A 333 -7.64 5.54 -16.57
C LEU A 333 -7.82 7.06 -16.66
N GLU A 334 -8.52 7.68 -15.72
CA GLU A 334 -8.82 9.10 -15.69
C GLU A 334 -7.64 9.93 -15.16
N PHE A 335 -6.91 9.42 -14.16
CA PHE A 335 -5.87 10.19 -13.48
C PHE A 335 -4.46 9.63 -13.65
N GLY A 336 -4.32 8.41 -14.20
CA GLY A 336 -3.04 7.71 -14.28
C GLY A 336 -2.35 7.69 -12.92
N TYR A 337 -1.08 8.07 -12.89
CA TYR A 337 -0.28 8.11 -11.66
C TYR A 337 -0.28 9.46 -10.93
N ARG A 338 -1.11 10.42 -11.35
CA ARG A 338 -1.01 11.83 -10.89
C ARG A 338 -1.02 11.98 -9.38
N ASP A 339 -1.94 11.31 -8.70
CA ASP A 339 -2.08 11.45 -7.24
C ASP A 339 -0.87 10.83 -6.51
N LEU A 340 -0.34 9.71 -7.01
CA LEU A 340 0.90 9.12 -6.48
C LEU A 340 2.12 10.02 -6.73
N ILE A 341 2.19 10.72 -7.86
CA ILE A 341 3.24 11.71 -8.14
C ILE A 341 3.18 12.87 -7.14
N HIS A 342 1.97 13.33 -6.77
CA HIS A 342 1.81 14.34 -5.71
C HIS A 342 2.31 13.85 -4.35
N ILE A 343 2.11 12.56 -4.04
CA ILE A 343 2.67 11.95 -2.83
C ILE A 343 4.20 11.93 -2.89
N GLN A 344 4.81 11.53 -4.00
CA GLN A 344 6.28 11.56 -4.14
C GLN A 344 6.84 12.97 -3.95
N GLN A 345 6.19 13.97 -4.53
CA GLN A 345 6.56 15.39 -4.39
C GLN A 345 6.46 15.84 -2.94
N ALA A 346 5.35 15.55 -2.26
CA ALA A 346 5.12 15.92 -0.87
C ALA A 346 6.09 15.17 0.08
N ARG A 347 6.38 13.88 -0.19
CA ARG A 347 7.36 13.09 0.55
C ARG A 347 8.73 13.76 0.51
N ARG A 348 9.20 14.14 -0.69
CA ARG A 348 10.47 14.87 -0.87
C ARG A 348 10.47 16.22 -0.18
N GLN A 349 9.37 16.96 -0.27
CA GLN A 349 9.29 18.31 0.26
C GLN A 349 9.22 18.37 1.79
N PHE A 350 8.45 17.48 2.43
CA PHE A 350 8.08 17.63 3.84
C PHE A 350 8.68 16.59 4.78
N LEU A 351 9.13 15.43 4.27
CA LEU A 351 9.53 14.30 5.12
C LEU A 351 10.96 13.81 4.84
N ASP A 352 11.30 13.58 3.57
CA ASP A 352 12.58 12.99 3.16
C ASP A 352 13.07 13.59 1.83
N PRO A 353 13.90 14.64 1.86
CA PRO A 353 14.46 15.27 0.66
C PRO A 353 15.28 14.32 -0.23
N ALA A 354 15.75 13.19 0.31
CA ALA A 354 16.50 12.18 -0.42
C ALA A 354 15.63 11.02 -0.95
N PHE A 355 14.29 11.13 -0.84
CA PHE A 355 13.39 10.08 -1.30
C PHE A 355 13.64 9.74 -2.79
N PRO A 356 14.04 8.50 -3.10
CA PRO A 356 14.82 8.21 -4.31
C PRO A 356 13.97 7.90 -5.55
N TYR A 357 12.67 7.62 -5.38
CA TYR A 357 11.83 7.12 -6.47
C TYR A 357 11.21 8.25 -7.27
N GLY A 358 11.15 8.11 -8.60
CA GLY A 358 10.58 9.07 -9.55
C GLY A 358 9.23 8.63 -10.14
N PRO A 359 8.54 9.50 -10.90
CA PRO A 359 7.29 9.14 -11.58
C PRO A 359 7.41 7.92 -12.49
N GLU A 360 8.53 7.77 -13.20
CA GLU A 360 8.83 6.66 -14.12
C GLU A 360 8.96 5.30 -13.43
N ASP A 361 9.12 5.28 -12.11
CA ASP A 361 9.19 4.05 -11.33
C ASP A 361 7.79 3.49 -11.07
N LEU A 362 6.76 4.34 -11.05
CA LEU A 362 5.37 3.94 -10.81
C LEU A 362 4.79 3.05 -11.94
N GLU A 363 5.46 2.98 -13.08
CA GLU A 363 5.10 2.07 -14.17
C GLU A 363 5.53 0.61 -13.90
N LEU A 364 6.57 0.41 -13.08
CA LEU A 364 7.15 -0.93 -12.85
C LEU A 364 6.14 -1.94 -12.29
N PRO A 365 5.29 -1.59 -11.29
CA PRO A 365 4.30 -2.53 -10.76
C PRO A 365 3.26 -2.95 -11.80
N LEU A 366 2.82 -2.06 -12.69
CA LEU A 366 1.85 -2.41 -13.74
C LEU A 366 2.47 -3.35 -14.77
N ARG A 367 3.72 -3.09 -15.19
CA ARG A 367 4.47 -4.00 -16.07
C ARG A 367 4.62 -5.38 -15.46
N LEU A 368 4.96 -5.46 -14.17
CA LEU A 368 5.03 -6.71 -13.42
C LEU A 368 3.68 -7.43 -13.41
N LEU A 369 2.58 -6.74 -13.06
CA LEU A 369 1.22 -7.29 -13.08
C LEU A 369 0.84 -7.84 -14.46
N GLN A 370 1.15 -7.11 -15.53
CA GLN A 370 0.86 -7.53 -16.90
C GLN A 370 1.63 -8.82 -17.26
N LEU A 371 2.90 -8.93 -16.88
CA LEU A 371 3.69 -10.15 -17.10
C LEU A 371 3.19 -11.33 -16.26
N ARG A 372 2.83 -11.11 -15.00
CA ARG A 372 2.22 -12.14 -14.13
C ARG A 372 0.97 -12.75 -14.77
N ARG A 373 0.14 -11.91 -15.40
CA ARG A 373 -1.08 -12.33 -16.11
C ARG A 373 -0.78 -12.98 -17.46
N ARG A 374 0.08 -12.37 -18.27
CA ARG A 374 0.43 -12.85 -19.62
C ARG A 374 1.08 -14.23 -19.60
N ASP A 375 2.00 -14.44 -18.66
CA ASP A 375 2.83 -15.64 -18.55
C ASP A 375 2.37 -16.55 -17.39
N ALA A 376 1.11 -16.44 -16.98
CA ALA A 376 0.52 -17.30 -15.96
C ALA A 376 0.69 -18.78 -16.33
N GLY A 377 1.16 -19.59 -15.38
CA GLY A 377 1.43 -21.02 -15.60
C GLY A 377 2.81 -21.34 -16.18
N ARG A 378 3.72 -20.36 -16.29
CA ARG A 378 5.14 -20.56 -16.66
C ARG A 378 6.06 -20.39 -15.44
N PRO A 379 6.41 -21.48 -14.71
CA PRO A 379 7.20 -21.38 -13.48
C PRO A 379 8.54 -20.66 -13.66
N GLU A 380 9.20 -20.87 -14.81
CA GLU A 380 10.48 -20.26 -15.13
C GLU A 380 10.41 -18.72 -15.27
N VAL A 381 9.25 -18.19 -15.68
CA VAL A 381 9.00 -16.74 -15.73
C VAL A 381 8.60 -16.25 -14.34
N ALA A 382 7.78 -17.02 -13.62
CA ALA A 382 7.33 -16.66 -12.27
C ALA A 382 8.50 -16.43 -11.30
N GLU A 383 9.53 -17.28 -11.34
CA GLU A 383 10.74 -17.12 -10.52
C GLU A 383 11.51 -15.82 -10.82
N GLU A 384 11.55 -15.40 -12.09
CA GLU A 384 12.20 -14.13 -12.47
C GLU A 384 11.35 -12.93 -12.05
N LEU A 385 10.01 -13.03 -12.13
CA LEU A 385 9.10 -11.99 -11.66
C LEU A 385 9.15 -11.84 -10.12
N ASP A 386 9.35 -12.93 -9.37
CA ASP A 386 9.60 -12.87 -7.92
C ASP A 386 10.89 -12.10 -7.59
N GLN A 387 11.91 -12.26 -8.43
CA GLN A 387 13.13 -11.45 -8.30
C GLN A 387 12.89 -9.99 -8.65
N VAL A 388 12.05 -9.68 -9.63
CA VAL A 388 11.65 -8.29 -9.92
C VAL A 388 11.01 -7.66 -8.69
N PHE A 389 10.07 -8.34 -8.04
CA PHE A 389 9.47 -7.88 -6.78
C PHE A 389 10.55 -7.59 -5.73
N ALA A 390 11.45 -8.54 -5.48
CA ALA A 390 12.53 -8.38 -4.50
C ALA A 390 13.47 -7.21 -4.85
N MET A 391 13.78 -7.00 -6.13
CA MET A 391 14.59 -5.87 -6.59
C MET A 391 13.89 -4.53 -6.35
N ILE A 392 12.58 -4.43 -6.64
CA ILE A 392 11.81 -3.21 -6.38
C ILE A 392 11.75 -2.92 -4.88
N VAL A 393 11.47 -3.93 -4.05
CA VAL A 393 11.45 -3.79 -2.59
C VAL A 393 12.83 -3.35 -2.05
N ALA A 394 13.92 -3.81 -2.65
CA ALA A 394 15.28 -3.42 -2.29
C ALA A 394 15.77 -2.10 -2.93
N GLY A 395 14.92 -1.40 -3.69
CA GLY A 395 15.28 -0.14 -4.37
C GLY A 395 16.21 -0.31 -5.58
N ARG A 396 16.41 -1.53 -6.10
CA ARG A 396 17.25 -1.84 -7.26
C ARG A 396 16.49 -1.66 -8.58
N LEU A 397 15.94 -0.47 -8.81
CA LEU A 397 14.95 -0.23 -9.87
C LEU A 397 15.52 -0.36 -11.28
N ALA A 398 16.78 0.02 -11.50
CA ALA A 398 17.44 -0.17 -12.80
C ALA A 398 17.53 -1.66 -13.18
N ALA A 399 17.87 -2.52 -12.22
CA ALA A 399 17.94 -3.97 -12.44
C ALA A 399 16.54 -4.57 -12.67
N ALA A 400 15.54 -4.15 -11.87
CA ALA A 400 14.15 -4.55 -12.05
C ALA A 400 13.62 -4.18 -13.46
N ARG A 401 13.90 -2.95 -13.90
CA ARG A 401 13.52 -2.44 -15.23
C ARG A 401 14.15 -3.24 -16.36
N ALA A 402 15.44 -3.53 -16.27
CA ALA A 402 16.16 -4.35 -17.24
C ALA A 402 15.59 -5.77 -17.33
N LEU A 403 15.29 -6.39 -16.18
CA LEU A 403 14.72 -7.73 -16.12
C LEU A 403 13.30 -7.79 -16.70
N LEU A 404 12.44 -6.83 -16.33
CA LEU A 404 11.11 -6.68 -16.94
C LEU A 404 11.20 -6.55 -18.46
N THR A 405 12.09 -5.70 -18.98
CA THR A 405 12.28 -5.53 -20.43
C THR A 405 12.75 -6.82 -21.11
N ALA A 406 13.65 -7.57 -20.48
CA ALA A 406 14.10 -8.86 -21.00
C ALA A 406 12.94 -9.87 -21.08
N LEU A 407 12.10 -9.95 -20.04
CA LEU A 407 10.92 -10.83 -19.98
C LEU A 407 9.83 -10.42 -20.97
N GLU A 408 9.58 -9.12 -21.14
CA GLU A 408 8.65 -8.58 -22.13
C GLU A 408 9.01 -9.01 -23.54
N GLN A 409 10.31 -9.03 -23.85
CA GLN A 409 10.87 -9.36 -25.16
C GLN A 409 11.21 -10.85 -25.33
N TYR A 410 10.95 -11.69 -24.33
CA TYR A 410 11.35 -13.11 -24.31
C TYR A 410 12.85 -13.31 -24.60
N ARG A 411 13.71 -12.50 -23.99
CA ARG A 411 15.17 -12.55 -24.12
C ARG A 411 15.84 -12.91 -22.78
N PRO A 412 17.01 -13.57 -22.81
CA PRO A 412 17.82 -13.77 -21.63
C PRO A 412 18.53 -12.46 -21.27
N LEU A 413 18.94 -12.33 -20.00
CA LEU A 413 19.64 -11.17 -19.47
C LEU A 413 20.85 -11.61 -18.66
N LEU A 414 22.02 -11.03 -18.90
CA LEU A 414 23.16 -11.16 -17.98
C LEU A 414 22.86 -10.35 -16.71
N ARG A 415 22.51 -11.03 -15.63
CA ARG A 415 21.99 -10.43 -14.37
C ARG A 415 23.12 -9.99 -13.44
N SER A 416 24.19 -10.78 -13.38
CA SER A 416 25.35 -10.50 -12.54
C SER A 416 26.58 -11.20 -13.11
N TRP A 417 27.75 -10.72 -12.70
CA TRP A 417 29.02 -11.33 -13.04
C TRP A 417 29.99 -11.22 -11.86
N ALA A 418 30.94 -12.15 -11.79
CA ALA A 418 32.02 -12.16 -10.81
C ALA A 418 33.30 -12.70 -11.46
N ILE A 419 34.45 -12.29 -10.95
CA ILE A 419 35.76 -12.80 -11.40
C ILE A 419 36.44 -13.46 -10.20
N GLU A 420 36.83 -14.73 -10.37
CA GLU A 420 37.60 -15.49 -9.39
C GLU A 420 38.82 -16.10 -10.08
N GLY A 421 40.01 -15.58 -9.78
CA GLY A 421 41.24 -15.93 -10.48
C GLY A 421 41.13 -15.60 -11.98
N ASP A 422 41.27 -16.64 -12.81
CA ASP A 422 41.17 -16.55 -14.27
C ASP A 422 39.81 -17.01 -14.80
N THR A 423 38.79 -17.01 -13.94
CA THR A 423 37.43 -17.44 -14.29
C THR A 423 36.47 -16.27 -14.19
N LEU A 424 35.75 -16.00 -15.28
CA LEU A 424 34.57 -15.15 -15.30
C LEU A 424 33.34 -16.02 -15.05
N GLU A 425 32.62 -15.73 -13.97
CA GLU A 425 31.30 -16.28 -13.70
C GLU A 425 30.23 -15.30 -14.18
N LEU A 426 29.30 -15.77 -15.01
CA LEU A 426 28.14 -15.02 -15.50
C LEU A 426 26.86 -15.67 -15.00
N THR A 427 25.94 -14.89 -14.45
CA THR A 427 24.60 -15.34 -14.09
C THR A 427 23.58 -14.82 -15.10
N VAL A 428 22.80 -15.73 -15.69
CA VAL A 428 21.75 -15.44 -16.67
C VAL A 428 20.37 -15.47 -16.00
N GLY A 429 19.69 -14.32 -16.00
CA GLY A 429 18.27 -14.15 -15.70
C GLY A 429 17.43 -13.96 -16.96
N GLY A 430 16.22 -13.43 -16.79
CA GLY A 430 15.30 -13.15 -17.90
C GLY A 430 14.67 -14.40 -18.49
N TYR A 431 14.11 -14.29 -19.69
CA TYR A 431 13.45 -15.42 -20.32
C TYR A 431 14.48 -16.37 -20.93
N ARG A 432 14.50 -17.61 -20.42
CA ARG A 432 15.35 -18.70 -20.90
C ARG A 432 14.50 -19.72 -21.63
N SER A 433 14.80 -19.98 -22.90
CA SER A 433 14.07 -20.99 -23.69
C SER A 433 14.31 -22.40 -23.17
N GLY A 434 13.34 -23.30 -23.34
CA GLY A 434 13.50 -24.73 -23.00
C GLY A 434 14.59 -25.45 -23.80
N GLN A 435 15.09 -24.85 -24.89
CA GLN A 435 16.23 -25.35 -25.68
C GLN A 435 17.60 -24.98 -25.07
N GLY A 436 17.61 -24.17 -24.01
CA GLY A 436 18.81 -23.65 -23.37
C GLY A 436 19.20 -22.24 -23.84
N VAL A 437 20.34 -21.79 -23.34
CA VAL A 437 20.96 -20.49 -23.53
C VAL A 437 22.42 -20.71 -23.95
N GLU A 438 22.89 -19.88 -24.86
CA GLU A 438 24.31 -19.72 -25.18
C GLU A 438 24.84 -18.37 -24.70
N ILE A 439 26.09 -18.38 -24.23
CA ILE A 439 26.87 -17.16 -24.03
C ILE A 439 27.73 -16.94 -25.26
N GLN A 440 27.72 -15.73 -25.78
CA GLN A 440 28.53 -15.30 -26.90
C GLN A 440 29.49 -14.20 -26.47
N CYS A 441 30.67 -14.16 -27.10
CA CYS A 441 31.73 -13.20 -26.85
C CYS A 441 32.14 -12.47 -28.14
N THR A 442 32.55 -11.21 -28.03
CA THR A 442 33.16 -10.44 -29.10
C THR A 442 34.15 -9.42 -28.55
N THR A 443 35.06 -8.95 -29.40
CA THR A 443 35.93 -7.79 -29.16
C THR A 443 35.42 -6.52 -29.88
N GLN A 444 34.39 -6.66 -30.72
CA GLN A 444 33.83 -5.60 -31.58
C GLN A 444 32.30 -5.56 -31.43
N PRO A 445 31.76 -4.98 -30.34
CA PRO A 445 30.34 -5.09 -29.99
C PRO A 445 29.38 -4.37 -30.95
N LEU A 446 29.91 -3.48 -31.79
CA LEU A 446 29.15 -2.77 -32.83
C LEU A 446 29.11 -3.53 -34.16
N GLU A 447 29.83 -4.65 -34.27
CA GLU A 447 29.80 -5.53 -35.43
C GLU A 447 28.94 -6.77 -35.12
N ASP A 448 28.42 -7.42 -36.17
CA ASP A 448 27.54 -8.60 -36.03
C ASP A 448 28.31 -9.90 -35.69
N THR A 449 29.63 -9.82 -35.51
CA THR A 449 30.48 -10.99 -35.24
C THR A 449 30.50 -11.31 -33.74
N TRP A 450 29.68 -12.30 -33.35
CA TRP A 450 29.62 -12.83 -31.97
C TRP A 450 29.83 -14.34 -31.97
N ILE A 451 30.79 -14.81 -31.17
CA ILE A 451 31.22 -16.22 -31.16
C ILE A 451 30.67 -16.92 -29.92
N PRO A 452 30.02 -18.10 -30.03
CA PRO A 452 29.58 -18.88 -28.87
C PRO A 452 30.77 -19.35 -28.03
N VAL A 453 30.73 -19.11 -26.72
CA VAL A 453 31.79 -19.50 -25.76
C VAL A 453 31.30 -20.46 -24.67
N ALA A 454 29.99 -20.55 -24.42
CA ALA A 454 29.40 -21.59 -23.58
C ALA A 454 27.91 -21.83 -23.93
N ARG A 455 27.40 -23.02 -23.57
CA ARG A 455 26.00 -23.43 -23.76
C ARG A 455 25.54 -24.32 -22.61
N ASN A 456 24.26 -24.27 -22.26
CA ASN A 456 23.67 -25.14 -21.22
C ASN A 456 22.64 -26.14 -21.78
N THR A 457 22.80 -26.63 -23.01
CA THR A 457 21.82 -27.52 -23.66
C THR A 457 21.45 -28.78 -22.86
N ASN A 458 22.35 -29.25 -22.00
CA ASN A 458 22.13 -30.44 -21.16
C ASN A 458 21.36 -30.14 -19.86
N ASP A 459 21.33 -28.88 -19.44
CA ASP A 459 20.55 -28.39 -18.31
C ASP A 459 20.02 -26.98 -18.65
N PRO A 460 18.88 -26.88 -19.35
CA PRO A 460 18.29 -25.60 -19.74
C PRO A 460 17.95 -24.68 -18.57
N ARG A 461 17.93 -25.21 -17.33
CA ARG A 461 17.70 -24.45 -16.10
C ARG A 461 18.98 -23.87 -15.50
N ALA A 462 20.16 -24.29 -15.96
CA ALA A 462 21.42 -23.76 -15.47
C ALA A 462 21.49 -22.24 -15.73
N THR A 463 21.63 -21.47 -14.66
CA THR A 463 21.68 -20.01 -14.71
C THR A 463 23.11 -19.47 -14.61
N VAL A 464 24.10 -20.30 -14.31
CA VAL A 464 25.49 -19.88 -14.08
C VAL A 464 26.40 -20.47 -15.15
N PHE A 465 27.21 -19.61 -15.77
CA PHE A 465 28.21 -19.96 -16.76
C PHE A 465 29.58 -19.56 -16.25
N ARG A 466 30.56 -20.46 -16.34
CA ARG A 466 31.95 -20.19 -15.97
C ARG A 466 32.83 -20.27 -17.20
N LEU A 467 33.55 -19.19 -17.47
CA LEU A 467 34.35 -19.01 -18.67
C LEU A 467 35.79 -18.69 -18.27
N PRO A 468 36.80 -19.20 -18.98
CA PRO A 468 38.16 -18.70 -18.81
C PRO A 468 38.21 -17.22 -19.23
N LEU A 469 38.83 -16.38 -18.41
CA LEU A 469 39.02 -14.96 -18.67
C LEU A 469 40.52 -14.68 -18.90
N PRO A 470 40.94 -14.42 -20.15
CA PRO A 470 42.33 -14.05 -20.43
C PRO A 470 42.73 -12.77 -19.68
N ARG A 471 43.93 -12.76 -19.07
CA ARG A 471 44.47 -11.57 -18.40
C ARG A 471 45.03 -10.52 -19.35
N GLU A 472 45.33 -10.92 -20.58
CA GLU A 472 45.90 -10.08 -21.63
C GLU A 472 45.02 -10.18 -22.88
N GLY A 473 44.91 -9.08 -23.61
CA GLY A 473 44.15 -9.01 -24.85
C GLY A 473 43.22 -7.79 -24.92
N PRO A 474 42.48 -7.65 -26.04
CA PRO A 474 41.47 -6.61 -26.19
C PRO A 474 40.30 -6.80 -25.20
N PRO A 475 39.53 -5.73 -24.90
CA PRO A 475 38.30 -5.85 -24.12
C PRO A 475 37.33 -6.89 -24.69
N LEU A 476 36.72 -7.68 -23.81
CA LEU A 476 35.75 -8.70 -24.15
C LEU A 476 34.34 -8.24 -23.77
N PHE A 477 33.40 -8.43 -24.69
CA PHE A 477 31.99 -8.14 -24.50
C PHE A 477 31.20 -9.44 -24.55
N PHE A 478 30.25 -9.61 -23.63
CA PHE A 478 29.45 -10.83 -23.50
C PHE A 478 27.97 -10.53 -23.71
N ARG A 479 27.26 -11.47 -24.34
CA ARG A 479 25.79 -11.48 -24.38
C ARG A 479 25.25 -12.90 -24.19
N ALA A 480 24.05 -12.99 -23.63
CA ALA A 480 23.29 -14.23 -23.60
C ALA A 480 22.32 -14.28 -24.78
N ARG A 481 22.08 -15.47 -25.33
CA ARG A 481 21.13 -15.71 -26.42
C ARG A 481 20.38 -17.03 -26.16
N ASN A 482 19.06 -17.00 -26.36
CA ASN A 482 18.24 -18.22 -26.36
C ASN A 482 18.55 -19.06 -27.60
N LEU A 483 18.63 -20.38 -27.42
CA LEU A 483 18.92 -21.35 -28.49
C LEU A 483 17.70 -21.71 -29.33
#